data_AF-A0A9N6Z0Q8-F1
#
_entry.id   AF-A0A9N6Z0Q8-F1
#
_cell.length_a   1.000
_cell.length_b   1.000
_cell.length_c   1.000
_cell.angle_alpha   90.00
_cell.angle_beta   90.00
_cell.angle_gamma   90.00
#
_symmetry.space_group_name_H-M   'P 1'
#
loop_
_entity.id
_entity.type
_entity.pdbx_description
1 polymer ?
#
loop_
_entity_poly.entity_id
_entity_poly.type
_entity_poly.pdbx_seq_one_letter_code
_entity_poly.pdbx_strand_id
1 'polypeptide(L)'
;MSEHTTPATTRPSTRKRYKRIAYGLLGVGILALWIAIALDRFVLGVALYWAGGIGMGLVQRFSPVDLYDERDTTIEREAGHYTMKVFAYVFVLGAPGGLVLEESGIVTLPGEFYGSMWTLFALFVAYGAFVIYYKYRL
;
A
#
# COMPACT_ATOMS: atom_id res chain seq x y z
N MET A 1 -46.20 1.59 -2.60
CA MET A 1 -44.82 1.06 -2.58
C MET A 1 -43.94 2.14 -3.18
N SER A 2 -43.41 3.06 -2.37
CA SER A 2 -42.68 4.23 -2.87
C SER A 2 -41.22 3.88 -3.02
N GLU A 3 -40.72 3.95 -4.25
CA GLU A 3 -39.32 3.74 -4.59
C GLU A 3 -38.48 4.86 -3.97
N HIS A 4 -37.75 4.56 -2.89
CA HIS A 4 -36.79 5.48 -2.29
C HIS A 4 -35.55 5.58 -3.19
N THR A 5 -35.65 6.30 -4.30
CA THR A 5 -34.49 6.74 -5.08
C THR A 5 -33.71 7.74 -4.24
N THR A 6 -32.64 7.26 -3.61
CA THR A 6 -31.72 8.10 -2.84
C THR A 6 -31.14 9.17 -3.77
N PRO A 7 -31.18 10.47 -3.42
CA PRO A 7 -30.76 11.54 -4.32
C PRO A 7 -29.31 11.35 -4.79
N ALA A 8 -29.05 11.64 -6.06
CA ALA A 8 -27.74 11.50 -6.71
C ALA A 8 -26.61 12.28 -6.01
N THR A 9 -26.93 13.30 -5.21
CA THR A 9 -25.99 14.10 -4.42
C THR A 9 -25.60 13.45 -3.08
N THR A 10 -26.44 12.58 -2.53
CA THR A 10 -26.21 11.86 -1.26
C THR A 10 -25.23 10.68 -1.42
N ARG A 11 -25.24 10.03 -2.58
CA ARG A 11 -24.34 8.89 -2.90
C ARG A 11 -22.85 9.27 -2.92
N PRO A 12 -22.41 10.34 -3.60
CA PRO A 12 -21.01 10.78 -3.63
C PRO A 12 -20.46 11.16 -2.26
N SER A 13 -21.28 11.80 -1.41
CA SER A 13 -20.87 12.21 -0.07
C SER A 13 -20.67 11.02 0.87
N THR A 14 -21.57 10.03 0.79
CA THR A 14 -21.51 8.80 1.59
C THR A 14 -20.30 7.95 1.21
N ARG A 15 -20.02 7.79 -0.09
CA ARG A 15 -18.84 7.09 -0.60
C ARG A 15 -17.53 7.70 -0.09
N LYS A 16 -17.41 9.04 -0.19
CA LYS A 16 -16.24 9.76 0.34
C LYS A 16 -16.05 9.56 1.83
N ARG A 17 -17.16 9.51 2.59
CA ARG A 17 -17.14 9.27 4.04
C ARG A 17 -16.60 7.87 4.36
N TYR A 18 -17.13 6.81 3.74
CA TYR A 18 -16.66 5.45 3.99
C TYR A 18 -15.20 5.25 3.56
N LYS A 19 -14.78 5.82 2.41
CA LYS A 19 -13.36 5.84 2.02
C LYS A 19 -12.48 6.51 3.07
N ARG A 20 -12.88 7.69 3.56
CA ARG A 20 -12.14 8.41 4.61
C ARG A 20 -12.06 7.62 5.91
N ILE A 21 -13.13 6.92 6.30
CA ILE A 21 -13.13 6.07 7.50
C ILE A 21 -12.17 4.90 7.29
N ALA A 22 -12.26 4.19 6.16
CA ALA A 22 -11.41 3.02 5.87
C ALA A 22 -9.92 3.39 5.91
N TYR A 23 -9.51 4.40 5.13
CA TYR A 23 -8.11 4.84 5.12
C TYR A 23 -7.71 5.57 6.41
N GLY A 24 -8.66 6.21 7.10
CA GLY A 24 -8.44 6.81 8.42
C GLY A 24 -8.10 5.77 9.47
N LEU A 25 -8.80 4.61 9.49
CA LEU A 25 -8.50 3.50 10.40
C LEU A 25 -7.09 2.95 10.17
N LEU A 26 -6.71 2.70 8.91
CA LEU A 26 -5.35 2.27 8.59
C LEU A 26 -4.33 3.34 8.99
N GLY A 27 -4.57 4.61 8.66
CA GLY A 27 -3.68 5.72 8.99
C GLY A 27 -3.47 5.87 10.50
N VAL A 28 -4.55 5.79 11.30
CA VAL A 28 -4.47 5.81 12.76
C VAL A 28 -3.73 4.58 13.29
N GLY A 29 -3.96 3.39 12.73
CA GLY A 29 -3.23 2.18 13.13
C GLY A 29 -1.72 2.30 12.88
N ILE A 30 -1.31 2.85 11.74
CA ILE A 30 0.10 3.14 11.42
C ILE A 30 0.68 4.14 12.43
N LEU A 31 -0.01 5.26 12.67
CA LEU A 31 0.45 6.28 13.63
C LEU A 31 0.56 5.71 15.05
N ALA A 32 -0.40 4.89 15.46
CA ALA A 32 -0.40 4.24 16.76
C ALA A 32 0.80 3.32 16.95
N LEU A 33 1.22 2.59 15.91
CA LEU A 33 2.44 1.77 15.95
C LEU A 33 3.67 2.63 16.22
N TRP A 34 3.85 3.74 15.49
CA TRP A 34 5.00 4.63 15.68
C TRP A 34 5.03 5.25 17.06
N ILE A 35 3.89 5.72 17.57
CA ILE A 35 3.77 6.27 18.93
C ILE A 35 4.11 5.18 19.96
N ALA A 36 3.59 3.96 19.79
CA ALA A 36 3.84 2.87 20.71
C ALA A 36 5.31 2.42 20.71
N ILE A 37 6.00 2.45 19.56
CA ILE A 37 7.45 2.24 19.48
C ILE A 37 8.19 3.28 20.32
N ALA A 38 7.83 4.56 20.17
CA ALA A 38 8.45 5.65 20.93
C ALA A 38 8.19 5.59 22.45
N LEU A 39 7.18 4.84 22.88
CA LEU A 39 6.81 4.64 24.29
C LEU A 39 7.22 3.27 24.83
N ASP A 40 8.04 2.50 24.09
CA ASP A 40 8.45 1.13 24.44
C ASP A 40 7.28 0.16 24.66
N ARG A 41 6.16 0.38 23.95
CA ARG A 41 4.94 -0.44 23.98
C ARG A 41 4.72 -1.18 22.66
N PHE A 42 5.78 -1.77 22.11
CA PHE A 42 5.77 -2.38 20.78
C PHE A 42 4.60 -3.33 20.51
N VAL A 43 4.33 -4.28 21.42
CA VAL A 43 3.25 -5.27 21.26
C VAL A 43 1.87 -4.59 21.12
N LEU A 44 1.63 -3.54 21.89
CA LEU A 44 0.39 -2.76 21.80
C LEU A 44 0.31 -2.01 20.47
N GLY A 45 1.42 -1.42 20.01
CA GLY A 45 1.51 -0.77 18.71
C GLY A 45 1.16 -1.70 17.56
N VAL A 46 1.70 -2.92 17.57
CA VAL A 46 1.41 -3.96 16.57
C VAL A 46 -0.07 -4.34 16.60
N ALA A 47 -0.65 -4.52 17.79
CA ALA A 47 -2.08 -4.82 17.93
C ALA A 47 -2.96 -3.71 17.34
N LEU A 48 -2.63 -2.43 17.59
CA LEU A 48 -3.36 -1.28 17.06
C LEU A 48 -3.19 -1.14 15.53
N TYR A 49 -2.00 -1.41 15.01
CA TYR A 49 -1.75 -1.45 13.57
C TYR A 49 -2.64 -2.49 12.87
N TRP A 50 -2.66 -3.72 13.39
CA TRP A 50 -3.52 -4.78 12.86
C TRP A 50 -5.00 -4.46 13.01
N ALA A 51 -5.43 -3.88 14.14
CA ALA A 51 -6.80 -3.43 14.32
C ALA A 51 -7.20 -2.37 13.29
N GLY A 52 -6.31 -1.43 12.95
CA GLY A 52 -6.52 -0.44 11.89
C GLY A 52 -6.67 -1.08 10.50
N GLY A 53 -5.78 -2.02 10.16
CA GLY A 53 -5.84 -2.75 8.88
C GLY A 53 -7.09 -3.63 8.74
N ILE A 54 -7.42 -4.40 9.76
CA ILE A 54 -8.65 -5.22 9.81
C ILE A 54 -9.88 -4.30 9.75
N GLY A 55 -9.89 -3.21 10.50
CA GLY A 55 -10.96 -2.22 10.50
C GLY A 55 -11.19 -1.61 9.11
N MET A 56 -10.12 -1.24 8.41
CA MET A 56 -10.17 -0.80 7.01
C MET A 56 -10.82 -1.87 6.12
N GLY A 57 -10.35 -3.13 6.22
CA GLY A 57 -10.90 -4.24 5.44
C GLY A 57 -12.38 -4.49 5.71
N LEU A 58 -12.81 -4.42 6.97
CA LEU A 58 -14.22 -4.56 7.37
C LEU A 58 -15.07 -3.43 6.79
N VAL A 59 -14.61 -2.18 6.87
CA VAL A 59 -15.32 -1.03 6.28
C VAL A 59 -15.47 -1.19 4.77
N GLN A 60 -14.44 -1.66 4.09
CA GLN A 60 -14.51 -1.90 2.65
C GLN A 60 -15.45 -3.06 2.29
N ARG A 61 -15.39 -4.17 3.05
CA ARG A 61 -16.17 -5.39 2.79
C ARG A 61 -17.66 -5.21 3.04
N PHE A 62 -18.02 -4.45 4.08
CA PHE A 62 -19.40 -4.25 4.52
C PHE A 62 -19.95 -2.87 4.15
N SER A 63 -19.26 -2.11 3.30
CA SER A 63 -19.78 -0.84 2.79
C SER A 63 -21.05 -1.08 1.98
N PRO A 64 -22.15 -0.35 2.25
CA PRO A 64 -23.39 -0.45 1.47
C PRO A 64 -23.31 0.27 0.11
N VAL A 65 -22.18 0.89 -0.21
CA VAL A 65 -21.94 1.65 -1.44
C VAL A 65 -20.62 1.20 -2.07
N ASP A 66 -20.59 1.07 -3.39
CA ASP A 66 -19.37 0.82 -4.15
C ASP A 66 -18.34 1.93 -3.90
N LEU A 67 -17.29 1.56 -3.19
CA LEU A 67 -16.23 2.50 -2.82
C LEU A 67 -15.36 2.86 -4.00
N TYR A 68 -15.28 2.03 -5.03
CA TYR A 68 -14.43 2.22 -6.21
C TYR A 68 -15.29 2.38 -7.46
N ASP A 69 -14.83 3.23 -8.36
CA ASP A 69 -15.51 3.63 -9.60
C ASP A 69 -14.43 3.65 -10.69
N GLU A 70 -14.82 3.72 -11.96
CA GLU A 70 -13.91 3.58 -13.10
C GLU A 70 -12.73 4.57 -13.02
N ARG A 71 -13.01 5.81 -12.61
CA ARG A 71 -11.99 6.83 -12.40
C ARG A 71 -11.01 6.44 -11.29
N ASP A 72 -11.49 5.93 -10.17
CA ASP A 72 -10.62 5.51 -9.06
C ASP A 72 -9.78 4.30 -9.45
N THR A 73 -10.32 3.34 -10.20
CA THR A 73 -9.54 2.20 -10.70
C THR A 73 -8.47 2.63 -11.70
N THR A 74 -8.75 3.65 -12.51
CA THR A 74 -7.76 4.22 -13.43
C THR A 74 -6.63 4.90 -12.67
N ILE A 75 -6.96 5.73 -11.68
CA ILE A 75 -5.97 6.39 -10.80
C ILE A 75 -5.12 5.34 -10.08
N GLU A 76 -5.73 4.30 -9.51
CA GLU A 76 -5.01 3.24 -8.79
C GLU A 76 -4.07 2.46 -9.71
N ARG A 77 -4.52 2.15 -10.93
CA ARG A 77 -3.69 1.51 -11.96
C ARG A 77 -2.50 2.38 -12.36
N GLU A 78 -2.71 3.67 -12.62
CA GLU A 78 -1.64 4.61 -12.99
C GLU A 78 -0.67 4.82 -11.82
N ALA A 79 -1.18 5.05 -10.61
CA ALA A 79 -0.36 5.20 -9.42
C ALA A 79 0.48 3.93 -9.17
N GLY A 80 -0.11 2.74 -9.29
CA GLY A 80 0.61 1.47 -9.18
C GLY A 80 1.69 1.33 -10.26
N HIS A 81 1.38 1.65 -11.51
CA HIS A 81 2.33 1.62 -12.62
C HIS A 81 3.53 2.56 -12.37
N TYR A 82 3.28 3.82 -12.04
CA TYR A 82 4.36 4.80 -11.81
C TYR A 82 5.15 4.48 -10.54
N THR A 83 4.51 4.02 -9.48
CA THR A 83 5.20 3.56 -8.25
C THR A 83 6.15 2.42 -8.56
N MET A 84 5.68 1.39 -9.26
CA MET A 84 6.51 0.25 -9.65
C MET A 84 7.67 0.69 -10.57
N LYS A 85 7.42 1.62 -11.49
CA LYS A 85 8.45 2.17 -12.39
C LYS A 85 9.54 2.92 -11.62
N VAL A 86 9.18 3.73 -10.63
CA VAL A 86 10.14 4.44 -9.78
C VAL A 86 11.01 3.45 -9.02
N PHE A 87 10.39 2.47 -8.35
CA PHE A 87 11.15 1.45 -7.62
C PHE A 87 11.98 0.56 -8.54
N ALA A 88 11.59 0.40 -9.80
CA ALA A 88 12.39 -0.33 -10.79
C ALA A 88 13.68 0.42 -11.09
N TYR A 89 13.61 1.74 -11.29
CA TYR A 89 14.82 2.55 -11.47
C TYR A 89 15.70 2.54 -10.22
N VAL A 90 15.11 2.69 -9.03
CA VAL A 90 15.86 2.60 -7.76
C VAL A 90 16.56 1.26 -7.63
N PHE A 91 15.88 0.15 -7.98
CA PHE A 91 16.46 -1.17 -7.86
C PHE A 91 17.54 -1.43 -8.92
N VAL A 92 17.24 -1.16 -10.20
CA VAL A 92 18.14 -1.43 -11.33
C VAL A 92 19.39 -0.55 -11.30
N LEU A 93 19.29 0.68 -10.81
CA LEU A 93 20.45 1.57 -10.69
C LEU A 93 21.12 1.43 -9.31
N GLY A 94 20.32 1.36 -8.25
CA GLY A 94 20.81 1.36 -6.87
C GLY A 94 21.51 0.06 -6.49
N ALA A 95 21.01 -1.10 -6.93
CA ALA A 95 21.65 -2.37 -6.60
C ALA A 95 23.06 -2.50 -7.22
N PRO A 96 23.24 -2.52 -8.55
CA PRO A 96 24.58 -2.62 -9.13
C PRO A 96 25.44 -1.38 -8.84
N GLY A 97 24.86 -0.18 -8.81
CA GLY A 97 25.60 1.05 -8.51
C GLY A 97 26.16 1.05 -7.09
N GLY A 98 25.37 0.64 -6.09
CA GLY A 98 25.81 0.50 -4.71
C GLY A 98 26.95 -0.52 -4.58
N LEU A 99 26.79 -1.70 -5.20
CA LEU A 99 27.82 -2.76 -5.14
C LEU A 99 29.14 -2.34 -5.78
N VAL A 100 29.10 -1.62 -6.91
CA VAL A 100 30.32 -1.09 -7.54
C VAL A 100 31.00 -0.03 -6.67
N LEU A 101 30.23 0.83 -6.02
CA LEU A 101 30.77 1.84 -5.10
C LEU A 101 31.39 1.22 -3.84
N GLU A 102 30.83 0.10 -3.36
CA GLU A 102 31.41 -0.65 -2.24
C GLU A 102 32.67 -1.39 -2.63
N GLU A 103 32.66 -2.12 -3.75
CA GLU A 103 33.82 -2.86 -4.24
C GLU A 103 34.99 -1.93 -4.59
N SER A 104 34.71 -0.73 -5.07
CA SER A 104 35.74 0.29 -5.33
C SER A 104 36.26 0.99 -4.07
N GLY A 105 35.70 0.68 -2.89
CA GLY A 105 36.10 1.28 -1.62
C GLY A 105 35.69 2.74 -1.44
N ILE A 106 34.78 3.27 -2.28
CA ILE A 106 34.31 4.65 -2.22
C ILE A 106 33.28 4.83 -1.09
N VAL A 107 32.41 3.83 -0.88
CA VAL A 107 31.35 3.84 0.13
C VAL A 107 31.28 2.49 0.83
N THR A 108 31.18 2.46 2.15
CA THR A 108 30.80 1.24 2.88
C THR A 108 29.29 1.15 2.97
N LEU A 109 28.68 0.07 2.45
CA LEU A 109 27.22 -0.04 2.47
C LEU A 109 26.72 -0.48 3.84
N PRO A 110 25.65 0.15 4.36
CA PRO A 110 25.04 -0.26 5.62
C PRO A 110 24.32 -1.61 5.45
N GLY A 111 24.17 -2.38 6.54
CA GLY A 111 23.52 -3.70 6.47
C GLY A 111 22.07 -3.65 5.94
N GLU A 112 21.39 -2.54 6.18
CA GLU A 112 20.04 -2.23 5.70
C GLU A 112 19.96 -2.13 4.17
N PHE A 113 21.06 -1.81 3.48
CA PHE A 113 21.09 -1.78 2.02
C PHE A 113 20.70 -3.14 1.45
N TYR A 114 21.33 -4.21 1.92
CA TYR A 114 21.07 -5.57 1.46
C TYR A 114 19.64 -6.02 1.75
N GLY A 115 19.13 -5.74 2.95
CA GLY A 115 17.73 -6.02 3.29
C GLY A 115 16.73 -5.27 2.41
N SER A 116 17.04 -4.00 2.08
CA SER A 116 16.23 -3.19 1.16
C SER A 116 16.25 -3.75 -0.27
N MET A 117 17.41 -4.18 -0.76
CA MET A 117 17.54 -4.79 -2.09
C MET A 117 16.78 -6.11 -2.18
N TRP A 118 16.82 -6.95 -1.14
CA TRP A 118 16.01 -8.18 -1.08
C TRP A 118 14.51 -7.90 -1.06
N THR A 119 14.08 -6.84 -0.37
CA THR A 119 12.67 -6.44 -0.34
C THR A 119 12.20 -5.98 -1.72
N LEU A 120 12.99 -5.16 -2.42
CA LEU A 120 12.69 -4.74 -3.79
C LEU A 120 12.69 -5.95 -4.74
N PHE A 121 13.65 -6.85 -4.61
CA PHE A 121 13.68 -8.09 -5.39
C PHE A 121 12.40 -8.90 -5.20
N ALA A 122 12.00 -9.16 -3.94
CA ALA A 122 10.78 -9.90 -3.63
C ALA A 122 9.52 -9.22 -4.20
N LEU A 123 9.44 -7.88 -4.12
CA LEU A 123 8.36 -7.10 -4.72
C LEU A 123 8.27 -7.31 -6.24
N PHE A 124 9.39 -7.24 -6.96
CA PHE A 124 9.42 -7.43 -8.42
C PHE A 124 9.15 -8.88 -8.83
N VAL A 125 9.64 -9.86 -8.07
CA VAL A 125 9.33 -11.28 -8.28
C VAL A 125 7.85 -11.53 -8.12
N ALA A 126 7.23 -11.02 -7.04
CA ALA A 126 5.80 -11.16 -6.81
C ALA A 126 4.99 -10.49 -7.93
N TYR A 127 5.37 -9.26 -8.32
CA TYR A 127 4.74 -8.57 -9.44
C TYR A 127 4.83 -9.37 -10.74
N GLY A 128 6.02 -9.88 -11.09
CA GLY A 128 6.23 -10.73 -12.26
C GLY A 128 5.41 -12.01 -12.22
N ALA A 129 5.34 -12.67 -11.06
CA ALA A 129 4.52 -13.87 -10.86
C ALA A 129 3.03 -13.59 -11.09
N PHE A 130 2.50 -12.47 -10.58
CA PHE A 130 1.11 -12.09 -10.84
C PHE A 130 0.87 -11.73 -12.30
N VAL A 131 1.78 -11.02 -12.97
CA VAL A 131 1.67 -10.74 -14.41
C VAL A 131 1.60 -12.04 -15.22
N ILE A 132 2.49 -12.99 -14.93
CA ILE A 132 2.49 -14.32 -15.55
C ILE A 132 1.16 -15.03 -15.28
N TYR A 133 0.73 -15.11 -14.03
CA TYR A 133 -0.51 -15.76 -13.64
C TYR A 133 -1.73 -15.20 -14.38
N TYR A 134 -1.90 -13.88 -14.40
CA TYR A 134 -3.04 -13.26 -15.08
C TYR A 134 -2.94 -13.38 -16.61
N LYS A 135 -1.72 -13.37 -17.18
CA LYS A 135 -1.51 -13.59 -18.62
C LYS A 135 -1.95 -14.99 -19.09
N TYR A 136 -1.84 -16.01 -18.24
CA TYR A 136 -2.22 -17.38 -18.58
C TYR A 136 -3.63 -17.76 -18.12
N ARG A 137 -4.25 -16.97 -17.25
CA ARG A 137 -5.62 -17.19 -16.75
C ARG A 137 -6.68 -16.46 -17.57
N LEU A 138 -6.36 -15.29 -18.11
CA LEU A 138 -7.21 -14.48 -18.98
C LEU A 138 -6.97 -14.85 -20.45
#